data_AF-A0A2N5J7M7-F1
#
_entry.id   AF-A0A2N5J7M7-F1
#
_cell.length_a   1.000
_cell.length_b   1.000
_cell.length_c   1.000
_cell.angle_alpha   90.00
_cell.angle_beta   90.00
_cell.angle_gamma   90.00
#
_symmetry.space_group_name_H-M   'P 1'
#
loop_
_entity.id
_entity.type
_entity.pdbx_description
1 polymer ?
#
loop_
_entity_poly.entity_id
_entity_poly.type
_entity_poly.pdbx_seq_one_letter_code
_entity_poly.pdbx_strand_id
1 'polypeptide(L)'
;MTKITPQIRRAYAMCAEALVIGRVTLDTVDELGLNADMPVFTVSAAADLVDIHPQTLRQYDRLGLIVPQRTPGGARRYSLRDIDRLAQAQHMSQDESINLAGITRVLALMEENRQLKRQNRLLRRRLEGNLVFEADADGEVIEVQRIRRTRERSPYRRTILQITAR
;
A
#
# COMPACT_ATOMS: atom_id res chain seq x y z
N MET A 1 1.63 10.38 -19.20
CA MET A 1 1.63 10.48 -17.72
C MET A 1 0.28 11.05 -17.29
N THR A 2 -0.60 10.22 -16.71
CA THR A 2 -1.92 10.63 -16.21
C THR A 2 -1.74 11.78 -15.22
N LYS A 3 -2.43 12.91 -15.43
CA LYS A 3 -2.30 14.08 -14.56
C LYS A 3 -2.88 13.74 -13.19
N ILE A 4 -2.01 13.58 -12.19
CA ILE A 4 -2.43 13.38 -10.80
C ILE A 4 -3.08 14.67 -10.31
N THR A 5 -4.37 14.62 -10.00
CA THR A 5 -5.10 15.77 -9.48
C THR A 5 -4.64 16.10 -8.05
N PRO A 6 -4.79 17.35 -7.58
CA PRO A 6 -4.45 17.73 -6.21
C PRO A 6 -5.20 16.90 -5.15
N GLN A 7 -6.45 16.52 -5.45
CA GLN A 7 -7.27 15.67 -4.58
C GLN A 7 -6.67 14.27 -4.43
N ILE A 8 -6.24 13.65 -5.53
CA ILE A 8 -5.57 12.35 -5.49
C ILE A 8 -4.28 12.46 -4.68
N ARG A 9 -3.44 13.47 -4.93
CA ARG A 9 -2.20 13.66 -4.16
C ARG A 9 -2.45 13.77 -2.67
N ARG A 10 -3.51 14.48 -2.25
CA ARG A 10 -3.89 14.60 -0.84
C ARG A 10 -4.34 13.27 -0.24
N ALA A 11 -5.13 12.46 -0.96
CA ALA A 11 -5.53 11.13 -0.51
C ALA A 11 -4.32 10.23 -0.27
N TYR A 12 -3.35 10.22 -1.21
CA TYR A 12 -2.10 9.48 -1.06
C TYR A 12 -1.28 9.99 0.12
N ALA A 13 -1.14 11.30 0.31
CA ALA A 13 -0.42 11.86 1.45
C ALA A 13 -1.04 11.42 2.80
N MET A 14 -2.36 11.49 2.95
CA MET A 14 -3.03 11.02 4.18
C MET A 14 -2.84 9.53 4.43
N CYS A 15 -2.88 8.70 3.38
CA CYS A 15 -2.59 7.27 3.51
C CYS A 15 -1.13 7.02 3.88
N ALA A 16 -0.19 7.79 3.33
CA ALA A 16 1.22 7.71 3.69
C ALA A 16 1.45 8.02 5.17
N GLU A 17 0.91 9.12 5.68
CA GLU A 17 0.98 9.47 7.10
C GLU A 17 0.36 8.37 7.99
N ALA A 18 -0.78 7.82 7.60
CA ALA A 18 -1.44 6.77 8.35
C ALA A 18 -0.66 5.44 8.37
N LEU A 19 0.07 5.12 7.30
CA LEU A 19 1.00 3.99 7.24
C LEU A 19 2.18 4.20 8.19
N VAL A 20 2.80 5.38 8.17
CA VAL A 20 3.97 5.70 9.01
C VAL A 20 3.62 5.60 10.50
N ILE A 21 2.44 6.07 10.89
CA ILE A 21 1.97 5.98 12.29
C ILE A 21 1.47 4.56 12.64
N GLY A 22 1.40 3.65 11.66
CA GLY A 22 0.92 2.27 11.87
C GLY A 22 -0.59 2.16 12.10
N ARG A 23 -1.38 3.20 11.76
CA ARG A 23 -2.86 3.18 11.89
C ARG A 23 -3.53 2.38 10.79
N VAL A 24 -2.85 2.23 9.66
CA VAL A 24 -3.34 1.60 8.44
C VAL A 24 -2.26 0.66 7.93
N THR A 25 -2.66 -0.41 7.24
CA THR A 25 -1.72 -1.35 6.58
C THR A 25 -1.86 -1.27 5.07
N LEU A 26 -0.90 -1.81 4.32
CA LEU A 26 -1.01 -1.94 2.85
C LEU A 26 -2.23 -2.75 2.41
N ASP A 27 -2.71 -3.69 3.24
CA ASP A 27 -3.96 -4.42 2.96
C ASP A 27 -5.17 -3.47 2.98
N THR A 28 -5.22 -2.56 3.94
CA THR A 28 -6.27 -1.53 4.03
C THR A 28 -6.19 -0.51 2.88
N VAL A 29 -4.97 -0.14 2.44
CA VAL A 29 -4.79 0.75 1.28
C VAL A 29 -5.39 0.13 0.01
N ASP A 30 -5.19 -1.17 -0.19
CA ASP A 30 -5.76 -1.90 -1.33
C ASP A 30 -7.30 -2.00 -1.21
N GLU A 31 -7.84 -2.18 0.00
CA GLU A 31 -9.29 -2.17 0.25
C GLU A 31 -9.95 -0.80 -0.05
N LEU A 32 -9.20 0.30 0.09
CA LEU A 32 -9.65 1.65 -0.29
C LEU A 32 -9.61 1.90 -1.80
N GLY A 33 -9.14 0.93 -2.60
CA GLY A 33 -9.02 1.06 -4.06
C GLY A 33 -7.88 1.96 -4.52
N LEU A 34 -6.90 2.24 -3.64
CA LEU A 34 -5.70 3.00 -4.00
C LEU A 34 -4.63 2.04 -4.53
N ASN A 35 -3.86 2.50 -5.51
CA ASN A 35 -2.74 1.72 -6.02
C ASN A 35 -1.49 2.03 -5.18
N ALA A 36 -1.11 1.11 -4.30
CA ALA A 36 0.03 1.27 -3.41
C ALA A 36 1.37 1.45 -4.14
N ASP A 37 1.48 1.01 -5.40
CA ASP A 37 2.69 1.07 -6.23
C ASP A 37 2.75 2.34 -7.12
N MET A 38 1.76 3.24 -7.00
CA MET A 38 1.72 4.48 -7.77
C MET A 38 2.87 5.43 -7.35
N PRO A 39 3.71 5.92 -8.28
CA PRO A 39 4.89 6.73 -7.98
C PRO A 39 4.56 8.22 -7.71
N VAL A 40 4.01 8.52 -6.53
CA VAL A 40 3.48 9.86 -6.19
C VAL A 40 4.54 10.77 -5.56
N PHE A 41 5.36 10.25 -4.66
CA PHE A 41 6.19 11.06 -3.76
C PHE A 41 7.58 11.34 -4.32
N THR A 42 8.10 12.55 -4.14
CA THR A 42 9.50 12.89 -4.41
C THR A 42 10.40 12.41 -3.27
N VAL A 43 11.73 12.40 -3.47
CA VAL A 43 12.70 12.09 -2.41
C VAL A 43 12.48 12.94 -1.16
N SER A 44 12.32 14.25 -1.28
CA SER A 44 12.10 15.13 -0.12
C SER A 44 10.80 14.77 0.61
N ALA A 45 9.67 14.78 -0.09
CA ALA A 45 8.38 14.39 0.50
C ALA A 45 8.40 13.01 1.18
N ALA A 46 9.06 12.00 0.59
CA ALA A 46 9.18 10.68 1.20
C ALA A 46 10.05 10.69 2.47
N ALA A 47 11.15 11.43 2.44
CA ALA A 47 12.04 11.62 3.58
C ALA A 47 11.35 12.35 4.73
N ASP A 48 10.56 13.38 4.43
CA ASP A 48 9.77 14.14 5.40
C ASP A 48 8.68 13.27 6.05
N LEU A 49 8.00 12.42 5.25
CA LEU A 49 6.94 11.53 5.73
C LEU A 49 7.44 10.52 6.76
N VAL A 50 8.65 9.99 6.58
CA VAL A 50 9.26 8.98 7.45
C VAL A 50 10.32 9.57 8.39
N ASP A 51 10.40 10.90 8.51
CA ASP A 51 11.36 11.58 9.39
C ASP A 51 12.82 11.08 9.26
N ILE A 52 13.31 10.93 8.03
CA ILE A 52 14.71 10.61 7.74
C ILE A 52 15.36 11.67 6.88
N HIS A 53 16.68 11.80 6.97
CA HIS A 53 17.40 12.72 6.10
C HIS A 53 17.34 12.24 4.63
N PRO A 54 17.11 13.11 3.62
CA PRO A 54 17.07 12.73 2.20
C PRO A 54 18.35 12.03 1.70
N GLN A 55 19.51 12.30 2.32
CA GLN A 55 20.76 11.60 2.00
C GLN A 55 20.74 10.14 2.46
N THR A 56 20.16 9.86 3.63
CA THR A 56 19.97 8.49 4.16
C THR A 56 19.01 7.72 3.27
N LEU A 57 17.92 8.35 2.84
CA LEU A 57 17.00 7.74 1.86
C LEU A 57 17.71 7.36 0.54
N ARG A 58 18.60 8.23 0.03
CA ARG A 58 19.41 7.91 -1.16
C ARG A 58 20.41 6.79 -0.89
N GLN A 59 20.91 6.68 0.33
CA GLN A 59 21.79 5.57 0.71
C GLN A 59 21.02 4.25 0.72
N TYR A 60 19.81 4.22 1.27
CA TYR A 60 18.94 3.03 1.23
C TYR A 60 18.59 2.61 -0.20
N ASP A 61 18.31 3.57 -1.09
CA ASP A 61 18.14 3.31 -2.54
C ASP A 61 19.40 2.69 -3.16
N ARG A 62 20.59 3.26 -2.91
CA ARG A 62 21.86 2.72 -3.45
C ARG A 62 22.17 1.32 -2.93
N LEU A 63 21.78 1.01 -1.70
CA LEU A 63 22.00 -0.29 -1.08
C LEU A 63 20.93 -1.33 -1.49
N GLY A 64 19.96 -0.94 -2.31
CA GLY A 64 18.92 -1.82 -2.82
C GLY A 64 17.84 -2.15 -1.80
N LEU A 65 17.78 -1.45 -0.66
CA LEU A 65 16.71 -1.63 0.33
C LEU A 65 15.35 -1.28 -0.28
N ILE A 66 15.32 -0.23 -1.09
CA ILE A 66 14.14 0.27 -1.79
C ILE A 66 14.52 0.56 -3.24
N VAL A 67 13.60 0.28 -4.15
CA VAL A 67 13.79 0.48 -5.59
C VAL A 67 12.74 1.47 -6.08
N PRO A 68 13.03 2.79 -6.05
CA PRO A 68 12.09 3.80 -6.49
C PRO A 68 11.89 3.76 -8.00
N GLN A 69 10.69 4.09 -8.45
CA GLN A 69 10.44 4.32 -9.87
C GLN A 69 11.13 5.60 -10.32
N ARG A 70 11.61 5.63 -11.57
CA ARG A 70 12.27 6.80 -12.14
C ARG A 70 11.39 7.42 -13.21
N THR A 71 11.26 8.74 -13.15
CA THR A 71 10.65 9.53 -14.24
C THR A 71 11.57 9.54 -15.47
N PRO A 72 11.08 9.91 -16.67
CA PRO A 72 11.93 10.07 -17.85
C PRO A 72 13.11 11.03 -17.64
N GLY A 73 12.96 12.03 -16.78
CA GLY A 73 14.05 12.94 -16.37
C GLY A 73 14.99 12.39 -15.29
N GLY A 74 14.92 11.11 -14.97
CA GLY A 74 15.79 10.45 -13.98
C GLY A 74 15.46 10.75 -12.50
N ALA A 75 14.45 11.59 -12.24
CA ALA A 75 14.03 11.89 -10.87
C ALA A 75 13.33 10.69 -10.24
N ARG A 76 13.69 10.39 -8.99
CA ARG A 76 13.12 9.29 -8.18
C ARG A 76 11.71 9.63 -7.72
N ARG A 77 10.84 8.64 -7.79
CA ARG A 77 9.47 8.68 -7.30
C ARG A 77 9.20 7.45 -6.43
N TYR A 78 8.63 7.71 -5.27
CA TYR A 78 8.30 6.70 -4.28
C TYR A 78 6.79 6.51 -4.24
N SER A 79 6.39 5.29 -3.94
CA SER A 79 5.01 4.83 -3.82
C SER A 79 4.62 4.67 -2.35
N LEU A 80 3.34 4.39 -2.05
CA LEU A 80 2.90 4.13 -0.68
C LEU A 80 3.59 2.88 -0.10
N ARG A 81 3.84 1.86 -0.93
CA ARG A 81 4.62 0.69 -0.55
C ARG A 81 6.04 1.06 -0.14
N ASP A 82 6.67 2.00 -0.84
CA ASP A 82 8.02 2.45 -0.50
C ASP A 82 8.03 3.22 0.82
N ILE A 83 6.99 4.04 1.08
CA ILE A 83 6.84 4.74 2.36
C ILE A 83 6.67 3.76 3.52
N ASP A 84 5.82 2.75 3.37
CA ASP A 84 5.61 1.70 4.39
C ASP A 84 6.91 0.94 4.68
N ARG A 85 7.66 0.56 3.63
CA ARG A 85 8.98 -0.07 3.77
C ARG A 85 10.00 0.83 4.48
N LEU A 86 10.00 2.12 4.17
CA LEU A 86 10.89 3.09 4.81
C LEU A 86 10.61 3.24 6.29
N ALA A 87 9.33 3.36 6.67
CA ALA A 87 8.92 3.45 8.05
C ALA A 87 9.34 2.20 8.85
N GLN A 88 9.10 1.01 8.30
CA GLN A 88 9.50 -0.25 8.92
C GLN A 88 11.03 -0.37 9.05
N ALA A 89 11.77 0.00 8.01
CA ALA A 89 13.23 -0.01 8.04
C ALA A 89 13.80 0.94 9.09
N GLN A 90 13.24 2.15 9.19
CA GLN A 90 13.66 3.13 10.19
C GLN A 90 13.38 2.60 11.60
N HIS A 91 12.19 2.08 11.86
CA HIS A 91 11.82 1.51 13.16
C HIS A 91 12.78 0.40 13.59
N MET A 92 13.06 -0.57 12.70
CA MET A 92 14.03 -1.65 12.97
C MET A 92 15.47 -1.14 13.17
N SER A 93 15.86 -0.10 12.44
CA SER A 93 17.19 0.48 12.56
C SER A 93 17.38 1.27 13.86
N GLN A 94 16.35 1.98 14.32
CA GLN A 94 16.44 2.85 15.50
C GLN A 94 16.14 2.10 16.79
N ASP A 95 15.06 1.31 16.82
CA ASP A 95 14.56 0.71 18.05
C ASP A 95 15.19 -0.66 18.32
N GLU A 96 15.45 -1.43 17.25
CA GLU A 96 15.98 -2.80 17.35
C GLU A 96 17.49 -2.88 17.02
N SER A 97 18.12 -1.77 16.61
CA SER A 97 19.53 -1.70 16.20
C SER A 97 19.93 -2.77 15.16
N ILE A 98 18.99 -3.16 14.29
CA ILE A 98 19.22 -4.20 13.29
C ILE A 98 20.08 -3.64 12.15
N ASN A 99 21.04 -4.43 11.68
CA ASN A 99 21.85 -4.05 10.52
C ASN A 99 21.02 -4.04 9.22
N LEU A 100 21.46 -3.29 8.22
CA LEU A 100 20.69 -3.12 6.98
C LEU A 100 20.44 -4.43 6.21
N ALA A 101 21.36 -5.39 6.26
CA ALA A 101 21.19 -6.70 5.63
C ALA A 101 20.06 -7.49 6.30
N GLY A 102 19.99 -7.42 7.64
CA GLY A 102 18.91 -7.96 8.45
C GLY A 102 17.58 -7.32 8.12
N ILE A 103 17.52 -5.98 8.09
CA ILE A 103 16.31 -5.23 7.72
C ILE A 103 15.83 -5.66 6.33
N THR A 104 16.73 -5.74 5.34
CA THR A 104 16.39 -6.17 3.98
C THR A 104 15.76 -7.57 3.97
N ARG A 105 16.33 -8.50 4.76
CA ARG A 105 15.81 -9.86 4.87
C ARG A 105 14.45 -9.91 5.56
N VAL A 106 14.27 -9.14 6.63
CA VAL A 106 12.99 -9.06 7.37
C VAL A 106 11.90 -8.48 6.47
N LEU A 107 12.17 -7.38 5.76
CA LEU A 107 11.20 -6.78 4.83
C LEU A 107 10.80 -7.76 3.71
N ALA A 108 11.74 -8.53 3.17
CA ALA A 108 11.44 -9.55 2.17
C ALA A 108 10.51 -10.64 2.74
N LEU A 109 10.79 -11.13 3.95
CA LEU A 109 9.96 -12.12 4.64
C LEU A 109 8.57 -11.56 4.99
N MET A 110 8.47 -10.29 5.37
CA MET A 110 7.20 -9.63 5.64
C MET A 110 6.32 -9.55 4.39
N GLU A 111 6.90 -9.23 3.24
CA GLU A 111 6.18 -9.20 1.97
C GLU A 111 5.72 -10.61 1.55
N GLU A 112 6.57 -11.62 1.67
CA GLU A 112 6.19 -13.02 1.43
C GLU A 112 5.05 -13.45 2.38
N ASN A 113 5.15 -13.12 3.67
CA ASN A 113 4.11 -13.41 4.65
C ASN A 113 2.78 -12.71 4.31
N ARG A 114 2.84 -11.46 3.83
CA ARG A 114 1.67 -10.70 3.36
C ARG A 114 1.00 -11.40 2.18
N GLN A 115 1.79 -11.87 1.20
CA GLN A 115 1.29 -12.61 0.04
C GLN A 115 0.65 -13.94 0.44
N LEU A 116 1.30 -14.70 1.32
CA LEU A 116 0.77 -15.97 1.84
C LEU A 116 -0.53 -15.76 2.63
N LYS A 117 -0.60 -14.72 3.48
CA LYS A 117 -1.84 -14.36 4.20
C LYS A 117 -2.96 -13.99 3.23
N ARG A 118 -2.67 -13.25 2.16
CA ARG A 118 -3.65 -12.93 1.10
C ARG A 118 -4.18 -14.18 0.43
N GLN A 119 -3.29 -15.08 -0.01
CA GLN A 119 -3.68 -16.35 -0.61
C GLN A 119 -4.53 -17.19 0.36
N ASN A 120 -4.14 -17.27 1.64
CA ASN A 120 -4.89 -18.02 2.64
C ASN A 120 -6.29 -17.43 2.85
N ARG A 121 -6.44 -16.09 2.90
CA ARG A 121 -7.75 -15.43 2.96
C ARG A 121 -8.62 -15.76 1.74
N LEU A 122 -8.04 -15.76 0.54
CA LEU A 122 -8.76 -16.12 -0.70
C LEU A 122 -9.22 -17.58 -0.67
N LEU A 123 -8.33 -18.51 -0.29
CA LEU A 123 -8.66 -19.93 -0.19
C LEU A 123 -9.73 -20.19 0.88
N ARG A 124 -9.64 -19.54 2.05
CA ARG A 124 -10.69 -19.63 3.09
C ARG A 124 -12.03 -19.13 2.58
N ARG A 125 -12.08 -17.99 1.89
CA ARG A 125 -13.31 -17.48 1.26
C ARG A 125 -13.90 -18.47 0.24
N ARG A 126 -13.03 -19.18 -0.51
CA ARG A 126 -13.45 -20.22 -1.46
C ARG A 126 -14.05 -21.44 -0.76
N LEU A 127 -13.46 -21.87 0.35
CA LEU A 127 -13.94 -23.02 1.14
C LEU A 127 -15.20 -22.69 1.95
N GLU A 128 -15.37 -21.45 2.42
CA GLU A 128 -16.51 -20.98 3.20
C GLU A 128 -17.80 -20.73 2.37
N GLY A 129 -17.81 -21.04 1.06
CA GLY A 129 -19.05 -21.14 0.28
C GLY A 129 -19.75 -19.83 -0.09
N ASN A 130 -19.05 -18.69 -0.09
CA ASN A 130 -19.60 -17.39 -0.53
C ASN A 130 -19.41 -17.08 -2.03
N LEU A 131 -18.95 -18.06 -2.81
CA LEU A 131 -18.86 -17.99 -4.27
C LEU A 131 -20.07 -18.74 -4.85
N VAL A 132 -20.87 -18.05 -5.67
CA VAL A 132 -21.89 -18.70 -6.50
C VAL A 132 -21.26 -18.82 -7.88
N PHE A 133 -21.23 -20.02 -8.42
CA PHE A 133 -20.87 -20.23 -9.82
C PHE A 133 -22.11 -19.93 -10.66
N GLU A 134 -22.03 -18.95 -11.54
CA GLU A 134 -23.03 -18.72 -12.58
C GLU A 134 -22.45 -19.26 -13.89
N ALA A 135 -23.20 -20.13 -14.56
CA ALA A 135 -22.87 -20.58 -15.90
C ALA A 135 -23.56 -19.63 -16.88
N ASP A 136 -22.80 -19.03 -17.80
CA ASP A 136 -23.40 -18.29 -18.92
C ASP A 136 -24.13 -19.26 -19.88
N ALA A 137 -24.99 -18.75 -20.75
CA ALA A 137 -25.76 -19.55 -21.72
C ALA A 137 -24.86 -20.41 -22.64
N ASP A 138 -23.60 -20.02 -22.78
CA ASP A 138 -22.57 -20.70 -23.57
C ASP A 138 -21.76 -21.74 -22.76
N GLY A 139 -22.08 -21.94 -21.48
CA GLY A 139 -21.43 -22.93 -20.60
C GLY A 139 -20.12 -22.48 -19.95
N GLU A 140 -19.73 -21.21 -20.10
CA GLU A 140 -18.57 -20.64 -19.44
C GLU A 140 -18.86 -20.39 -17.94
N VAL A 141 -18.01 -20.93 -17.06
CA VAL A 141 -18.14 -20.76 -15.61
C VAL A 141 -17.41 -19.50 -15.19
N ILE A 142 -18.17 -18.44 -14.92
CA ILE A 142 -17.64 -17.18 -14.40
C ILE A 142 -17.71 -17.15 -12.87
N GLU A 143 -16.62 -16.70 -12.25
CA GLU A 143 -16.53 -16.54 -10.80
C GLU A 143 -17.31 -15.29 -10.36
N VAL A 144 -18.49 -15.50 -9.77
CA VAL A 144 -19.33 -14.39 -9.29
C VAL A 144 -19.40 -14.36 -7.76
N GLN A 145 -19.13 -13.19 -7.20
CA GLN A 145 -19.28 -12.94 -5.77
C GLN A 145 -20.77 -12.92 -5.42
N ARG A 146 -21.20 -13.65 -4.39
CA ARG A 146 -22.60 -13.61 -3.92
C ARG A 146 -22.92 -12.22 -3.35
N ILE A 147 -23.38 -11.30 -4.18
CA ILE A 147 -23.82 -9.97 -3.74
C ILE A 147 -25.09 -10.16 -2.90
N ARG A 148 -24.96 -10.13 -1.57
CA ARG A 148 -26.09 -9.80 -0.71
C ARG A 148 -26.48 -8.36 -1.07
N ARG A 149 -27.59 -8.19 -1.80
CA ARG A 149 -28.17 -6.88 -2.15
C ARG A 149 -28.49 -6.10 -0.85
N THR A 150 -27.52 -5.37 -0.33
CA THR A 150 -27.78 -4.22 0.52
C THR A 150 -27.88 -3.03 -0.42
N ARG A 151 -29.04 -2.36 -0.41
CA ARG A 151 -29.33 -1.16 -1.20
C ARG A 151 -28.16 -0.18 -1.17
N GLU A 152 -27.74 0.22 -2.36
CA GLU A 152 -26.76 1.28 -2.64
C GLU A 152 -26.97 2.52 -1.77
N ARG A 153 -25.87 3.01 -1.18
CA ARG A 153 -25.54 4.44 -1.14
C ARG A 153 -24.03 4.60 -1.33
N SER A 154 -23.67 5.08 -2.52
CA SER A 154 -22.34 5.48 -3.02
C SER A 154 -21.32 5.89 -1.93
N PRO A 155 -20.06 5.40 -1.97
CA PRO A 155 -19.04 5.65 -0.94
C PRO A 155 -18.33 7.02 -1.07
N TYR A 156 -18.56 7.78 -2.15
CA TYR A 156 -17.85 9.05 -2.38
C TYR A 156 -18.37 10.26 -1.58
N ARG A 157 -19.21 10.07 -0.55
CA ARG A 157 -19.82 11.20 0.17
C ARG A 157 -19.66 11.23 1.69
N ARG A 158 -18.88 10.35 2.33
CA ARG A 158 -18.80 10.35 3.81
C ARG A 158 -17.44 10.26 4.49
N THR A 159 -16.34 10.02 3.79
CA THR A 159 -15.03 9.84 4.47
C THR A 159 -14.18 11.12 4.57
N ILE A 160 -14.75 12.30 4.29
CA ILE A 160 -14.10 13.58 4.64
C ILE A 160 -14.51 14.08 6.04
N LEU A 161 -15.52 13.47 6.69
CA LEU A 161 -16.06 13.99 7.96
C LEU A 161 -15.63 13.23 9.23
N GLN A 162 -14.77 12.21 9.14
CA GLN A 162 -14.29 11.48 10.34
C GLN A 162 -12.80 11.69 10.67
N ILE A 163 -12.07 12.45 9.86
CA ILE A 163 -10.69 12.87 10.18
C ILE A 163 -10.69 14.21 10.97
N THR A 164 -11.86 14.79 11.27
CA THR A 164 -11.98 16.10 11.97
C THR A 164 -12.83 16.05 13.25
N ALA A 165 -12.90 14.91 13.93
CA ALA A 165 -13.65 14.81 15.17
C ALA A 165 -13.00 13.86 16.19
N ARG A 166 -11.89 14.32 16.79
CA ARG A 166 -11.71 14.63 18.23
C ARG A 166 -10.25 14.48 18.64
#